data_AF-A0A397RZZ6-F1
#
_entry.id   AF-A0A397RZZ6-F1
#
_cell.length_a   1.000
_cell.length_b   1.000
_cell.length_c   1.000
_cell.angle_alpha   90.00
_cell.angle_beta   90.00
_cell.angle_gamma   90.00
#
_symmetry.space_group_name_H-M   'P 1'
#
loop_
_entity.id
_entity.type
_entity.pdbx_description
1 polymer ?
#
loop_
_entity_poly.entity_id
_entity_poly.type
_entity_poly.pdbx_seq_one_letter_code
_entity_poly.pdbx_strand_id
1 'polypeptide(L)'
;MCLSQKTREEESKESDEWLSSLQYLNANINDLTISESFLDSGSEFGSINDPAIKALGWKADKPSNFAIKGNSKHIIDSLGWYTDVPVTLKDKEDKTVTVIGNFVRIDNGETEPILFFGMSNIRKVQGVPEPNKNQFRIKLHGKAYIIPTFSKAPVVKNPLKEDQNQASTNSSNPTSEEDLKKSA
;
A
#
# COMPACT_ATOMS: atom_id res chain seq x y z
N MET A 1 3.71 -29.04 -0.73
CA MET A 1 3.84 -27.72 -1.35
C MET A 1 2.51 -27.05 -1.73
N CYS A 2 1.40 -27.78 -1.95
CA CYS A 2 0.14 -27.15 -2.44
C CYS A 2 -0.65 -26.32 -1.41
N LEU A 3 -0.61 -26.67 -0.11
CA LEU A 3 -1.40 -25.95 0.90
C LEU A 3 -0.87 -24.54 1.16
N SER A 4 0.45 -24.34 1.15
CA SER A 4 1.09 -23.05 1.37
C SER A 4 0.85 -22.04 0.23
N GLN A 5 0.73 -22.53 -1.00
CA GLN A 5 0.45 -21.67 -2.15
C GLN A 5 -1.00 -21.18 -2.15
N LYS A 6 -1.96 -22.07 -1.85
CA LYS A 6 -3.37 -21.70 -1.71
C LYS A 6 -3.59 -20.67 -0.60
N THR A 7 -2.97 -20.86 0.57
CA THR A 7 -3.03 -19.89 1.67
C THR A 7 -2.42 -18.54 1.28
N ARG A 8 -1.27 -18.53 0.59
CA ARG A 8 -0.64 -17.28 0.12
C ARG A 8 -1.50 -16.55 -0.91
N GLU A 9 -2.15 -17.27 -1.81
CA GLU A 9 -3.05 -16.72 -2.82
C GLU A 9 -4.31 -16.13 -2.17
N GLU A 10 -4.93 -16.85 -1.22
CA GLU A 10 -6.10 -16.36 -0.47
C GLU A 10 -5.77 -15.09 0.33
N GLU A 11 -4.65 -15.09 1.06
CA GLU A 11 -4.20 -13.89 1.80
C GLU A 11 -3.88 -12.71 0.86
N SER A 12 -3.36 -12.98 -0.35
CA SER A 12 -3.10 -11.91 -1.33
C SER A 12 -4.38 -11.34 -1.92
N LYS A 13 -5.42 -12.17 -2.10
CA LYS A 13 -6.74 -11.72 -2.55
C LYS A 13 -7.41 -10.87 -1.49
N GLU A 14 -7.35 -11.30 -0.23
CA GLU A 14 -7.89 -10.52 0.90
C GLU A 14 -7.19 -9.16 1.03
N SER A 15 -5.87 -9.10 0.86
CA SER A 15 -5.16 -7.81 0.86
C SER A 15 -5.52 -6.92 -0.33
N ASP A 16 -5.64 -7.50 -1.53
CA ASP A 16 -5.98 -6.75 -2.74
C ASP A 16 -7.44 -6.23 -2.67
N GLU A 17 -8.36 -7.00 -2.08
CA GLU A 17 -9.74 -6.58 -1.79
C GLU A 17 -9.79 -5.47 -0.74
N TRP A 18 -9.07 -5.61 0.37
CA TRP A 18 -9.00 -4.58 1.41
C TRP A 18 -8.45 -3.26 0.84
N LEU A 19 -7.32 -3.30 0.11
CA LEU A 19 -6.74 -2.12 -0.53
C LEU A 19 -7.68 -1.48 -1.56
N SER A 20 -8.51 -2.28 -2.24
CA SER A 20 -9.51 -1.78 -3.20
C SER A 20 -10.73 -1.15 -2.52
N SER A 21 -11.01 -1.50 -1.26
CA SER A 21 -12.10 -0.92 -0.47
C SER A 21 -11.77 0.48 0.07
N LEU A 22 -10.48 0.82 0.15
CA LEU A 22 -10.01 2.10 0.67
C LEU A 22 -10.33 3.25 -0.28
N GLN A 23 -10.55 4.42 0.32
CA GLN A 23 -10.67 5.70 -0.41
C GLN A 23 -9.32 6.40 -0.42
N TYR A 24 -8.80 6.64 -1.62
CA TYR A 24 -7.54 7.32 -1.85
C TYR A 24 -7.77 8.80 -2.15
N LEU A 25 -6.76 9.62 -1.89
CA LEU A 25 -6.75 11.05 -2.17
C LEU A 25 -5.31 11.52 -2.41
N ASN A 26 -5.17 12.61 -3.15
CA ASN A 26 -3.90 13.29 -3.30
C ASN A 26 -3.64 14.14 -2.06
N ALA A 27 -2.45 14.02 -1.48
CA ALA A 27 -2.01 14.86 -0.39
C ALA A 27 -0.58 15.33 -0.61
N ASN A 28 -0.26 16.49 -0.06
CA ASN A 28 1.06 17.08 -0.12
C ASN A 28 1.56 17.37 1.30
N ILE A 29 2.78 16.99 1.59
CA ILE A 29 3.49 17.39 2.81
C ILE A 29 4.70 18.19 2.36
N ASN A 30 4.74 19.48 2.67
CA ASN A 30 5.67 20.42 2.04
C ASN A 30 5.62 20.27 0.49
N ASP A 31 6.78 20.04 -0.13
CA ASP A 31 6.92 19.84 -1.58
C ASP A 31 6.76 18.36 -2.01
N LEU A 32 6.59 17.43 -1.05
CA LEU A 32 6.39 16.01 -1.34
C LEU A 32 4.92 15.75 -1.70
N THR A 33 4.68 15.43 -2.97
CA THR A 33 3.38 14.97 -3.44
C THR A 33 3.22 13.47 -3.20
N ILE A 34 2.14 13.09 -2.53
CA ILE A 34 1.77 11.71 -2.23
C ILE A 34 0.40 11.46 -2.88
N SER A 35 0.43 10.92 -4.10
CA SER A 35 -0.77 10.72 -4.93
C SER A 35 -1.70 9.64 -4.41
N GLU A 36 -1.17 8.69 -3.63
CA GLU A 36 -1.91 7.54 -3.15
C GLU A 36 -2.04 7.55 -1.62
N SER A 37 -2.34 8.73 -1.06
CA SER A 37 -2.74 8.79 0.33
C SER A 37 -4.12 8.17 0.50
N PHE A 38 -4.46 7.62 1.67
CA PHE A 38 -5.78 7.01 1.84
C PHE A 38 -6.42 7.24 3.21
N LEU A 39 -7.72 7.00 3.27
CA LEU A 39 -8.54 7.07 4.48
C LEU A 39 -8.74 5.67 5.03
N ASP A 40 -8.28 5.44 6.26
CA ASP A 40 -8.49 4.18 6.97
C ASP A 40 -9.19 4.46 8.30
N SER A 41 -10.52 4.39 8.29
CA SER A 41 -11.32 4.55 9.51
C SER A 41 -11.19 3.37 10.49
N GLY A 42 -10.62 2.24 10.05
CA GLY A 42 -10.32 1.10 10.90
C GLY A 42 -9.03 1.28 11.71
N SER A 43 -8.09 2.09 11.23
CA SER A 43 -6.89 2.45 11.97
C SER A 43 -7.16 3.57 12.99
N GLU A 44 -6.69 3.41 14.22
CA GLU A 44 -6.77 4.46 15.25
C GLU A 44 -5.94 5.69 14.87
N PHE A 45 -4.73 5.46 14.37
CA PHE A 45 -3.75 6.49 14.05
C PHE A 45 -3.54 6.60 12.54
N GLY A 46 -3.22 7.80 12.07
CA GLY A 46 -2.63 7.92 10.75
C GLY A 46 -1.17 7.48 10.77
N SER A 47 -0.68 7.04 9.62
CA SER A 47 0.73 6.69 9.48
C SER A 47 1.35 7.28 8.22
N ILE A 48 2.66 7.43 8.29
CA ILE A 48 3.53 7.85 7.21
C ILE A 48 4.65 6.83 7.08
N ASN A 49 4.94 6.36 5.87
CA ASN A 49 5.93 5.29 5.72
C ASN A 49 7.38 5.81 5.64
N ASP A 50 8.30 4.87 5.75
CA ASP A 50 9.75 5.10 5.71
C ASP A 50 10.24 5.91 4.50
N PRO A 51 9.85 5.56 3.25
CA PRO A 51 10.18 6.37 2.07
C PRO A 51 9.73 7.83 2.19
N ALA A 52 8.51 8.10 2.65
CA ALA A 52 8.01 9.46 2.79
C ALA A 52 8.83 10.27 3.80
N ILE A 53 9.14 9.70 4.97
CA ILE A 53 9.99 10.34 5.97
C ILE A 53 11.40 10.59 5.46
N LYS A 54 12.00 9.62 4.75
CA LYS A 54 13.33 9.77 4.15
C LYS A 54 13.35 10.90 3.12
N ALA A 55 12.33 11.00 2.29
CA ALA A 55 12.20 12.08 1.30
C ALA A 55 12.04 13.46 1.97
N LEU A 56 11.33 13.54 3.09
CA LEU A 56 11.16 14.77 3.87
C LEU A 56 12.42 15.16 4.67
N GLY A 57 13.34 14.22 4.91
CA GLY A 57 14.53 14.44 5.73
C GLY A 57 14.22 14.72 7.20
N TRP A 58 13.04 14.34 7.67
CA TRP A 58 12.57 14.65 9.03
C TRP A 58 13.10 13.67 10.07
N LYS A 59 13.17 14.15 11.31
CA LYS A 59 13.41 13.33 12.51
C LYS A 59 12.09 13.23 13.28
N ALA A 60 11.87 12.09 13.93
CA ALA A 60 10.71 11.90 14.78
C ALA A 60 10.75 12.88 15.97
N ASP A 61 9.59 13.42 16.33
CA ASP A 61 9.44 14.30 17.50
C ASP A 61 9.67 13.52 18.80
N LYS A 62 9.19 12.27 18.82
CA LYS A 62 9.35 11.33 19.93
C LYS A 62 9.35 9.89 19.42
N PRO A 63 9.99 8.96 20.15
CA PRO A 63 9.88 7.54 19.84
C PRO A 63 8.44 7.07 20.00
N SER A 64 8.09 6.02 19.27
CA SER A 64 6.84 5.29 19.50
C SER A 64 7.08 4.17 20.52
N ASN A 65 6.08 3.88 21.35
CA ASN A 65 6.18 2.94 22.46
C ASN A 65 5.18 1.77 22.37
N PHE A 66 4.58 1.54 21.21
CA PHE A 66 3.62 0.46 20.98
C PHE A 66 3.95 -0.33 19.72
N ALA A 67 3.67 -1.63 19.75
CA ALA A 67 3.64 -2.41 18.52
C ALA A 67 2.35 -2.08 17.75
N ILE A 68 2.44 -1.88 16.44
CA ILE A 68 1.25 -1.78 15.59
C ILE A 68 0.81 -3.20 15.26
N LYS A 69 -0.39 -3.56 15.69
CA LYS A 69 -1.06 -4.77 15.22
C LYS A 69 -1.95 -4.39 14.05
N GLY A 70 -1.54 -4.73 12.84
CA GLY A 70 -2.31 -4.50 11.61
C GLY A 70 -2.56 -5.79 10.84
N ASN A 71 -3.47 -5.74 9.88
CA ASN A 71 -3.73 -6.84 8.93
C ASN A 71 -2.67 -6.93 7.83
N SER A 72 -1.82 -5.91 7.71
CA SER A 72 -0.73 -5.89 6.74
C SER A 72 0.37 -6.89 7.14
N LYS A 73 0.84 -7.67 6.19
CA LYS A 73 1.98 -8.58 6.36
C LYS A 73 3.30 -7.88 6.68
N HIS A 74 3.37 -6.57 6.46
CA HIS A 74 4.64 -5.82 6.43
C HIS A 74 4.77 -4.71 7.47
N ILE A 75 3.68 -4.29 8.16
CA ILE A 75 3.80 -3.28 9.23
C ILE A 75 4.26 -4.00 10.49
N ILE A 76 5.56 -3.94 10.73
CA ILE A 76 6.24 -4.69 11.79
C ILE A 76 6.44 -3.80 13.02
N ASP A 77 6.87 -2.55 12.81
CA ASP A 77 7.26 -1.66 13.90
C ASP A 77 6.75 -0.23 13.69
N SER A 78 6.35 0.41 14.80
CA SER A 78 6.20 1.85 14.86
C SER A 78 7.53 2.48 15.28
N LEU A 79 8.05 3.40 14.46
CA LEU A 79 9.43 3.89 14.63
C LEU A 79 9.50 5.26 15.30
N GLY A 80 8.40 6.00 15.34
CA GLY A 80 8.36 7.34 15.91
C GLY A 80 7.08 8.08 15.59
N TRP A 81 6.86 9.18 16.29
CA TRP A 81 5.74 10.09 16.08
C TRP A 81 6.17 11.35 15.36
N TYR A 82 5.29 11.82 14.47
CA TYR A 82 5.35 13.09 13.79
C TYR A 82 4.04 13.81 14.09
N THR A 83 4.11 14.87 14.87
CA THR A 83 2.98 15.61 15.40
C THR A 83 2.86 16.94 14.70
N ASP A 84 1.63 17.44 14.63
CA ASP A 84 1.29 18.71 14.00
C ASP A 84 1.81 18.87 12.57
N VAL A 85 1.82 17.76 11.82
CA VAL A 85 2.26 17.71 10.43
C VAL A 85 1.23 18.42 9.55
N PRO A 86 1.63 19.50 8.84
CA PRO A 86 0.75 20.14 7.87
C PRO A 86 0.63 19.27 6.62
N VAL A 87 -0.59 18.83 6.33
CA VAL A 87 -0.93 18.13 5.11
C VAL A 87 -1.83 19.00 4.28
N THR A 88 -1.47 19.16 3.02
CA THR A 88 -2.14 20.03 2.08
C THR A 88 -2.96 19.18 1.13
N LEU A 89 -4.24 19.50 1.00
CA LEU A 89 -5.21 18.81 0.16
C LEU A 89 -5.78 19.81 -0.86
N LYS A 90 -6.24 19.33 -2.01
CA LYS A 90 -7.06 20.12 -2.93
C LYS A 90 -8.52 19.80 -2.72
N ASP A 91 -9.35 20.83 -2.57
CA ASP A 91 -10.79 20.65 -2.63
C ASP A 91 -11.28 20.51 -4.08
N LYS A 92 -12.57 20.22 -4.25
CA LYS A 92 -13.21 20.08 -5.56
C LYS A 92 -13.14 21.33 -6.46
N GLU A 93 -12.82 22.50 -5.90
CA GLU A 93 -12.63 23.77 -6.61
C GLU A 93 -11.14 24.07 -6.85
N ASP A 94 -10.27 23.07 -6.68
CA ASP A 94 -8.81 23.16 -6.71
C ASP A 94 -8.20 24.14 -5.70
N LYS A 95 -8.98 24.52 -4.67
CA LYS A 95 -8.49 25.35 -3.59
C LYS A 95 -7.67 24.52 -2.62
N THR A 96 -6.54 25.07 -2.24
CA THR A 96 -5.67 24.48 -1.24
C THR A 96 -6.30 24.54 0.15
N VAL A 97 -6.30 23.40 0.83
CA VAL A 97 -6.76 23.26 2.22
C VAL A 97 -5.68 22.58 3.02
N THR A 98 -5.20 23.21 4.09
CA THR A 98 -4.21 22.60 4.99
C THR A 98 -4.91 22.03 6.21
N VAL A 99 -4.67 20.75 6.48
CA VAL A 99 -5.07 20.04 7.70
C VAL A 99 -3.82 19.76 8.53
N ILE A 100 -3.96 19.71 9.85
CA ILE A 100 -2.86 19.37 10.75
C ILE A 100 -3.11 17.97 11.31
N GLY A 101 -2.27 17.00 10.92
CA GLY A 101 -2.39 15.60 11.32
C GLY A 101 -1.25 15.14 12.23
N ASN A 102 -1.50 14.05 12.97
CA ASN A 102 -0.46 13.33 13.71
C ASN A 102 -0.27 11.97 13.04
N PHE A 103 0.98 11.58 12.82
CA PHE A 103 1.31 10.38 12.09
C PHE A 103 2.36 9.55 12.81
N VAL A 104 2.15 8.24 12.79
CA VAL A 104 3.14 7.27 13.23
C VAL A 104 3.99 6.87 12.04
N ARG A 105 5.30 6.84 12.20
CA ARG A 105 6.18 6.29 11.18
C ARG A 105 6.13 4.77 11.20
N ILE A 106 5.90 4.19 10.04
CA ILE A 106 5.88 2.74 9.83
C ILE A 106 6.92 2.33 8.79
N ASP A 107 7.54 1.17 9.00
CA ASP A 107 8.18 0.43 7.93
C ASP A 107 7.17 -0.61 7.43
N ASN A 108 6.79 -0.50 6.17
CA ASN A 108 5.86 -1.39 5.50
C ASN A 108 6.49 -2.10 4.29
N GLY A 109 7.82 -2.00 4.11
CA GLY A 109 8.53 -2.58 2.98
C GLY A 109 8.22 -1.96 1.61
N GLU A 110 7.33 -0.97 1.53
CA GLU A 110 7.01 -0.27 0.29
C GLU A 110 8.13 0.71 -0.08
N THR A 111 8.30 0.95 -1.37
CA THR A 111 9.32 1.88 -1.88
C THR A 111 8.77 3.27 -2.19
N GLU A 112 7.47 3.39 -2.39
CA GLU A 112 6.79 4.64 -2.67
C GLU A 112 6.35 5.34 -1.38
N PRO A 113 6.35 6.68 -1.31
CA PRO A 113 5.77 7.43 -0.21
C PRO A 113 4.29 7.10 -0.01
N ILE A 114 3.91 6.76 1.22
CA ILE A 114 2.52 6.48 1.60
C ILE A 114 2.19 7.28 2.86
N LEU A 115 1.00 7.88 2.83
CA LEU A 115 0.39 8.59 3.94
C LEU A 115 -1.05 8.11 4.09
N PHE A 116 -1.48 7.76 5.29
CA PHE A 116 -2.90 7.50 5.51
C PHE A 116 -3.45 8.18 6.75
N PHE A 117 -4.71 8.58 6.63
CA PHE A 117 -5.47 9.21 7.68
C PHE A 117 -6.24 8.15 8.44
N GLY A 118 -5.75 7.85 9.65
CA GLY A 118 -6.51 7.07 10.62
C GLY A 118 -7.66 7.87 11.22
N MET A 119 -8.46 7.19 12.03
CA MET A 119 -9.66 7.74 12.65
C MET A 119 -9.38 8.98 13.51
N SER A 120 -8.24 9.05 14.20
CA SER A 120 -7.83 10.25 14.97
C SER A 120 -7.69 11.49 14.07
N ASN A 121 -7.04 11.38 12.92
CA ASN A 121 -6.89 12.48 11.98
C ASN A 121 -8.22 12.83 11.30
N ILE A 122 -9.01 11.83 10.92
CA ILE A 122 -10.36 12.03 10.34
C ILE A 122 -11.24 12.80 11.32
N ARG A 123 -11.28 12.41 12.60
CA ARG A 123 -12.06 13.11 13.63
C ARG A 123 -11.58 14.54 13.87
N LYS A 124 -10.26 14.76 13.87
CA LYS A 124 -9.66 16.10 14.08
C LYS A 124 -10.16 17.13 13.06
N VAL A 125 -10.42 16.70 11.82
CA VAL A 125 -10.96 17.55 10.74
C VAL A 125 -12.48 17.46 10.59
N GLN A 126 -13.17 16.85 11.57
CA GLN A 126 -14.61 16.52 11.50
C GLN A 126 -14.98 15.83 10.17
N GLY A 127 -14.10 14.93 9.75
CA GLY A 127 -14.13 14.27 8.47
C GLY A 127 -15.23 13.22 8.36
N VAL A 128 -15.89 13.18 7.20
CA VAL A 128 -16.87 12.18 6.82
C VAL A 128 -16.49 11.62 5.45
N PRO A 129 -15.91 10.41 5.39
CA PRO A 129 -15.71 9.70 4.14
C PRO A 129 -17.05 9.33 3.51
N GLU A 130 -17.24 9.66 2.23
CA GLU A 130 -18.42 9.33 1.42
C GLU A 130 -17.96 8.53 0.18
N PRO A 131 -17.57 7.25 0.34
CA PRO A 131 -17.02 6.45 -0.75
C PRO A 131 -17.96 6.35 -1.96
N ASN A 132 -19.27 6.26 -1.73
CA ASN A 132 -20.29 6.22 -2.80
C ASN A 132 -20.31 7.49 -3.68
N LYS A 133 -19.73 8.60 -3.21
CA LYS A 133 -19.64 9.87 -3.92
C LYS A 133 -18.21 10.21 -4.33
N ASN A 134 -17.23 9.36 -4.03
CA ASN A 134 -15.81 9.64 -4.20
C ASN A 134 -15.41 10.98 -3.56
N GLN A 135 -15.87 11.20 -2.33
CA GLN A 135 -15.64 12.44 -1.60
C GLN A 135 -15.25 12.20 -0.14
N PHE A 136 -14.43 13.09 0.38
CA PHE A 136 -14.15 13.23 1.80
C PHE A 136 -14.53 14.64 2.25
N ARG A 137 -15.59 14.72 3.04
CA ARG A 137 -16.08 16.00 3.55
C ARG A 137 -15.36 16.33 4.85
N ILE A 138 -14.78 17.52 4.94
CA ILE A 138 -14.10 17.97 6.17
C ILE A 138 -14.65 19.34 6.60
N LYS A 139 -14.52 19.66 7.88
CA LYS A 139 -14.87 20.98 8.42
C LYS A 139 -13.69 21.55 9.23
N LEU A 140 -13.18 22.69 8.78
CA LEU A 140 -12.08 23.42 9.42
C LEU A 140 -12.53 24.86 9.69
N HIS A 141 -12.32 25.33 10.91
CA HIS A 141 -12.65 26.71 11.32
C HIS A 141 -14.07 27.16 10.92
N GLY A 142 -15.05 26.27 11.04
CA GLY A 142 -16.45 26.55 10.69
C GLY A 142 -16.79 26.39 9.20
N LYS A 143 -15.80 26.28 8.31
CA LYS A 143 -15.99 26.11 6.86
C LYS A 143 -15.91 24.65 6.45
N ALA A 144 -16.82 24.23 5.56
CA ALA A 144 -16.83 22.89 4.99
C ALA A 144 -16.06 22.84 3.66
N TYR A 145 -15.34 21.75 3.45
CA TYR A 145 -14.62 21.45 2.22
C TYR A 145 -14.99 20.05 1.73
N ILE A 146 -14.89 19.85 0.43
CA ILE A 146 -15.10 18.57 -0.24
C ILE A 146 -13.79 18.21 -0.91
N ILE A 147 -13.08 17.22 -0.36
CA ILE A 147 -11.85 16.70 -0.94
C ILE A 147 -12.23 15.55 -1.87
N PRO A 148 -11.86 15.59 -3.17
CA PRO A 148 -12.07 14.47 -4.07
C PRO A 148 -11.30 13.24 -3.59
N THR A 149 -11.94 12.08 -3.63
CA THR A 149 -11.28 10.79 -3.40
C THR A 149 -11.42 9.89 -4.63
N PHE A 150 -10.74 8.76 -4.64
CA PHE A 150 -10.87 7.76 -5.68
C PHE A 150 -10.67 6.35 -5.11
N SER A 151 -11.28 5.34 -5.73
CA SER A 151 -11.04 3.94 -5.42
C SER A 151 -10.05 3.34 -6.39
N LYS A 152 -9.30 2.32 -5.97
CA LYS A 152 -8.48 1.51 -6.88
C LYS A 152 -9.28 0.28 -7.32
N ALA A 153 -9.06 -0.14 -8.57
CA ALA A 153 -9.55 -1.42 -9.03
C ALA A 153 -8.69 -2.55 -8.41
N PRO A 154 -9.28 -3.71 -8.06
CA PRO A 154 -8.51 -4.87 -7.65
C PRO A 154 -7.50 -5.25 -8.72
N VAL A 155 -6.24 -5.43 -8.34
CA VAL A 155 -5.21 -5.90 -9.25
C VAL A 155 -5.44 -7.39 -9.50
N VAL A 156 -6.02 -7.74 -10.65
CA VAL A 156 -6.13 -9.14 -11.08
C VAL A 156 -4.74 -9.62 -11.47
N LYS A 157 -4.05 -10.29 -10.55
CA LYS A 157 -2.84 -11.05 -10.89
C LYS A 157 -3.28 -12.25 -11.73
N ASN A 158 -2.95 -12.24 -13.02
CA ASN A 158 -3.08 -13.45 -13.84
C ASN A 158 -2.25 -14.56 -13.16
N PRO A 159 -2.82 -15.76 -12.90
CA PRO A 159 -2.02 -16.85 -12.40
C PRO A 159 -0.90 -17.10 -13.41
N LEU A 160 0.34 -17.03 -12.92
CA LEU A 160 1.52 -17.35 -13.71
C LEU A 160 1.29 -18.76 -14.27
N LYS A 161 1.25 -18.91 -15.59
CA LYS A 161 1.28 -20.23 -16.21
C LYS A 161 2.58 -20.86 -15.75
N GLU A 162 2.48 -21.85 -14.88
CA GLU A 162 3.57 -22.71 -14.50
C GLU A 162 4.14 -23.26 -15.82
N ASP A 163 5.37 -22.87 -16.16
CA ASP A 163 6.10 -23.51 -17.24
C ASP A 163 6.15 -24.99 -16.89
N GLN A 164 5.35 -25.77 -17.60
CA GLN A 164 5.45 -27.21 -17.56
C GLN A 164 6.85 -27.55 -18.05
N ASN A 165 7.76 -27.79 -17.11
CA ASN A 165 8.92 -28.64 -17.33
C ASN A 165 8.38 -30.02 -17.72
N GLN A 166 8.03 -30.19 -18.98
CA GLN A 166 7.95 -31.51 -19.59
C GLN A 166 9.37 -32.07 -19.60
N ALA A 167 9.70 -32.77 -18.51
CA ALA A 167 10.62 -33.89 -18.58
C ALA A 167 10.00 -34.95 -19.51
N SER A 168 10.16 -34.78 -20.83
CA SER A 168 9.91 -35.87 -21.77
C SER A 168 11.15 -36.77 -21.79
N THR A 169 11.27 -37.62 -20.79
CA THR A 169 11.98 -38.89 -20.96
C THR A 169 11.21 -39.68 -22.00
N ASN A 170 11.71 -39.71 -23.24
CA ASN A 170 11.28 -40.71 -24.21
C ASN A 170 12.52 -41.29 -24.89
N SER A 171 12.85 -42.50 -24.43
CA SER A 171 13.19 -43.64 -25.28
C SER A 171 14.37 -43.47 -26.24
N SER A 172 15.54 -43.91 -25.77
CA SER A 172 16.63 -44.43 -26.60
C SER A 172 16.11 -45.44 -27.64
N ASN A 173 16.39 -45.19 -28.92
CA ASN A 173 16.45 -46.24 -29.94
C ASN A 173 17.70 -46.01 -30.80
N PRO A 174 18.67 -46.93 -30.83
CA PRO A 174 19.84 -46.85 -31.69
C PRO A 174 19.58 -47.66 -32.97
N THR A 175 19.62 -47.02 -34.13
CA THR A 175 19.72 -47.73 -35.41
C THR A 175 20.32 -46.83 -36.47
N SER A 176 21.61 -47.03 -36.72
CA SER A 176 22.14 -47.25 -38.08
C SER A 176 23.58 -47.76 -37.97
N GLU A 177 23.74 -49.04 -38.32
CA GLU A 177 24.79 -49.64 -39.16
C GLU A 177 25.67 -48.61 -39.91
N GLU A 178 26.96 -48.77 -40.20
CA GLU A 178 27.92 -49.87 -40.23
C GLU A 178 29.22 -49.18 -40.68
N ASP A 179 30.37 -49.38 -40.02
CA ASP A 179 31.61 -49.51 -40.81
C ASP A 179 32.78 -50.11 -40.04
N LEU A 180 33.45 -50.99 -40.75
CA LEU A 180 34.52 -51.88 -40.37
C LEU A 180 35.84 -51.12 -40.17
N LYS A 181 36.64 -51.54 -39.17
CA LYS A 181 38.07 -51.83 -39.40
C LYS A 181 38.70 -52.72 -38.32
N LYS A 182 39.09 -53.91 -38.77
CA LYS A 182 40.04 -54.86 -38.17
C LYS A 182 41.37 -54.21 -37.80
N SER A 183 41.94 -54.65 -36.69
CA SER A 183 43.38 -54.86 -36.37
C SER A 183 43.40 -55.50 -34.97
N ALA A 184 44.03 -56.62 -34.64
CA ALA A 184 44.87 -57.62 -35.29
C ALA A 184 44.70 -58.93 -34.49
#